data_AF-A0A091H9S3-F1
#
_entry.id   AF-A0A091H9S3-F1
#
_cell.length_a   1.000
_cell.length_b   1.000
_cell.length_c   1.000
_cell.angle_alpha   90.00
_cell.angle_beta   90.00
_cell.angle_gamma   90.00
#
_symmetry.space_group_name_H-M   'P 1'
#
loop_
_entity.id
_entity.type
_entity.pdbx_description
1 polymer ?
#
loop_
_entity_poly.entity_id
_entity_poly.type
_entity_poly.pdbx_seq_one_letter_code
_entity_poly.pdbx_strand_id
1 'polypeptide(L)'
;MLEDPDELAVLEEIQQELILQEQSVIAEYERSLQFDEECLNAMLEGLDASDKVICPVCRKNNLAVRNHLVFCQCGLYISTQGMTERKLRSLLESTVTEHSQRCFHSPEFTITSGMEEEANLLMSCPV
;
A
#
# COMPACT_ATOMS: atom_id res chain seq x y z
N MET A 1 -2.76 -1.58 63.88
CA MET A 1 -2.23 -2.94 64.01
C MET A 1 -1.06 -3.01 63.05
N LEU A 2 0.11 -3.46 63.50
CA LEU A 2 1.23 -3.71 62.58
C LEU A 2 0.85 -4.97 61.80
N GLU A 3 0.81 -4.88 60.47
CA GLU A 3 0.58 -6.05 59.61
C GLU A 3 1.68 -7.09 59.88
N ASP A 4 1.30 -8.37 59.87
CA ASP A 4 2.22 -9.46 60.13
C ASP A 4 3.29 -9.50 59.03
N PRO A 5 4.59 -9.52 59.38
CA PRO A 5 5.67 -9.41 58.38
C PRO A 5 5.70 -10.58 57.40
N ASP A 6 5.20 -11.76 57.78
CA ASP A 6 5.11 -12.90 56.86
C ASP A 6 3.95 -12.71 55.87
N GLU A 7 2.81 -12.15 56.30
CA GLU A 7 1.69 -11.77 55.43
C GLU A 7 2.09 -10.71 54.40
N LEU A 8 2.88 -9.71 54.81
CA LEU A 8 3.37 -8.66 53.92
C LEU A 8 4.31 -9.22 52.83
N ALA A 9 5.21 -10.14 53.19
CA ALA A 9 6.12 -10.76 52.24
C ALA A 9 5.38 -11.57 51.16
N VAL A 10 4.31 -12.27 51.52
CA VAL A 10 3.46 -13.02 50.57
C VAL A 10 2.77 -12.07 49.59
N LEU A 11 2.26 -10.93 50.07
CA LEU A 11 1.63 -9.93 49.20
C LEU A 11 2.62 -9.30 48.22
N GLU A 12 3.86 -9.04 48.66
CA GLU A 12 4.93 -8.54 47.79
C GLU A 12 5.30 -9.54 46.70
N GLU A 13 5.39 -10.84 47.03
CA GLU A 13 5.65 -11.90 46.06
C GLU A 13 4.54 -11.99 45.00
N ILE A 14 3.27 -11.99 45.42
CA ILE A 14 2.12 -11.99 44.51
C ILE A 14 2.13 -10.76 43.61
N GLN A 15 2.44 -9.58 44.15
CA GLN A 15 2.50 -8.35 43.38
C GLN A 15 3.61 -8.40 42.33
N GLN A 16 4.77 -8.95 42.68
CA GLN A 16 5.89 -9.15 41.76
C GLN A 16 5.52 -10.11 40.63
N GLU A 17 4.85 -11.23 40.94
CA GLU A 17 4.37 -12.19 39.94
C GLU A 17 3.36 -11.57 38.97
N LEU A 18 2.41 -10.78 39.48
CA LEU A 18 1.41 -10.09 38.65
C LEU A 18 2.07 -9.11 37.67
N ILE A 19 3.07 -8.34 38.13
CA ILE A 19 3.83 -7.43 37.27
C ILE A 19 4.55 -8.21 36.16
N LEU A 20 5.19 -9.33 36.50
CA LEU A 20 5.88 -10.17 35.52
C LEU A 20 4.92 -10.77 34.50
N GLN A 21 3.72 -11.20 34.94
CA GLN A 21 2.69 -11.71 34.04
C GLN A 21 2.19 -10.62 33.09
N GLU A 22 1.90 -9.42 33.60
CA GLU A 22 1.46 -8.30 32.77
C GLU A 22 2.51 -7.94 31.70
N GLN A 23 3.78 -7.86 32.10
CA GLN A 23 4.89 -7.63 31.16
C GLN A 23 4.99 -8.74 30.11
N SER A 24 4.80 -10.00 30.50
CA SER A 24 4.83 -11.13 29.57
C SER A 24 3.69 -11.06 28.55
N VAL A 25 2.49 -10.68 28.98
CA VAL A 25 1.32 -10.52 28.10
C VAL A 25 1.58 -9.42 27.07
N ILE A 26 2.09 -8.27 27.51
CA ILE A 26 2.44 -7.17 26.59
C ILE A 26 3.50 -7.64 25.59
N ALA A 27 4.57 -8.30 26.05
CA ALA A 27 5.64 -8.78 25.18
C ALA A 27 5.16 -9.86 24.18
N GLU A 28 4.20 -10.71 24.54
CA GLU A 28 3.57 -11.65 23.61
C GLU A 28 2.73 -10.95 22.54
N TYR A 29 1.97 -9.93 22.93
CA TYR A 29 1.17 -9.13 22.00
C TYR A 29 2.07 -8.38 21.01
N GLU A 30 3.13 -7.73 21.49
CA GLU A 30 4.08 -7.01 20.64
C GLU A 30 4.79 -7.95 19.65
N ARG A 31 5.20 -9.15 20.09
CA ARG A 31 5.77 -10.17 19.20
C ARG A 31 4.78 -10.63 18.13
N SER A 32 3.51 -10.76 18.49
CA SER A 32 2.46 -11.15 17.53
C SER A 32 2.24 -10.05 16.49
N LEU A 33 2.17 -8.79 16.93
CA LEU A 33 2.08 -7.65 16.01
C LEU A 33 3.28 -7.56 15.07
N GLN A 34 4.49 -7.74 15.59
CA GLN A 34 5.70 -7.73 14.77
C GLN A 34 5.66 -8.85 13.71
N PHE A 35 5.21 -10.05 14.09
CA PHE A 35 5.04 -11.15 13.14
C PHE A 35 4.02 -10.83 12.04
N ASP A 36 2.87 -10.25 12.40
CA ASP A 36 1.85 -9.85 11.43
C ASP A 36 2.37 -8.77 10.48
N GLU A 37 3.14 -7.80 10.99
CA GLU A 37 3.80 -6.76 10.19
C GLU A 37 4.85 -7.36 9.24
N GLU A 38 5.70 -8.25 9.72
CA GLU A 38 6.70 -8.95 8.90
C GLU A 38 6.04 -9.78 7.78
N CYS A 39 4.92 -10.45 8.08
CA CYS A 39 4.14 -11.19 7.10
C CYS A 39 3.56 -10.26 6.02
N LEU A 40 2.96 -9.14 6.42
CA LEU A 40 2.43 -8.14 5.49
C LEU A 40 3.55 -7.56 4.61
N ASN A 41 4.70 -7.22 5.21
CA ASN A 41 5.84 -6.69 4.48
C ASN A 41 6.38 -7.70 3.45
N ALA A 42 6.51 -8.98 3.81
CA ALA A 42 6.93 -10.02 2.87
C ALA A 42 5.93 -10.19 1.70
N MET A 43 4.62 -10.06 1.96
CA MET A 43 3.60 -10.06 0.91
C MET A 43 3.73 -8.84 -0.03
N LEU A 44 4.02 -7.65 0.52
CA LEU A 44 4.24 -6.43 -0.24
C LEU A 44 5.51 -6.52 -1.10
N GLU A 45 6.62 -7.04 -0.56
CA GLU A 45 7.86 -7.27 -1.32
C GLU A 45 7.62 -8.21 -2.52
N GLY A 46 6.78 -9.23 -2.34
CA GLY A 46 6.35 -10.12 -3.44
C GLY A 46 5.54 -9.42 -4.53
N LEU A 47 4.83 -8.33 -4.21
CA LEU A 47 4.07 -7.51 -5.16
C LEU A 47 4.98 -6.51 -5.89
N ASP A 48 5.90 -5.86 -5.18
CA ASP A 48 6.90 -4.92 -5.71
C ASP A 48 7.89 -5.59 -6.67
N ALA A 49 8.09 -6.90 -6.57
CA ALA A 49 8.88 -7.67 -7.53
C ALA A 49 8.33 -7.62 -8.97
N SER A 50 7.07 -7.24 -9.15
CA SER A 50 6.51 -7.00 -10.46
C SER A 50 6.64 -5.51 -10.80
N ASP A 51 7.59 -5.19 -11.68
CA ASP A 51 7.76 -3.88 -12.32
C ASP A 51 6.55 -3.49 -13.24
N LYS A 52 5.37 -4.01 -12.94
CA LYS A 52 4.16 -3.93 -13.75
C LYS A 52 3.25 -2.85 -13.21
N VAL A 53 2.75 -2.02 -14.12
CA VAL A 53 1.80 -0.96 -13.77
C VAL A 53 0.39 -1.49 -13.96
N ILE A 54 -0.43 -1.48 -12.92
CA ILE A 54 -1.86 -1.83 -13.04
C ILE A 54 -2.56 -0.79 -13.92
N CYS A 55 -3.37 -1.24 -14.88
CA CYS A 55 -4.09 -0.37 -15.77
C CYS A 55 -5.13 0.47 -14.99
N PRO A 56 -5.03 1.81 -15.03
CA PRO A 56 -5.86 2.66 -14.20
C PRO A 56 -7.32 2.73 -14.69
N VAL A 57 -7.59 2.35 -15.94
CA VAL A 57 -8.94 2.32 -16.53
C VAL A 57 -9.73 1.10 -16.05
N CYS A 58 -9.14 -0.11 -16.11
CA CYS A 58 -9.86 -1.34 -15.76
C CYS A 58 -9.57 -1.86 -14.35
N ARG A 59 -8.49 -1.37 -13.70
CA ARG A 59 -8.02 -1.76 -12.36
C ARG A 59 -7.87 -3.28 -12.16
N LYS A 60 -7.65 -4.03 -13.24
CA LYS A 60 -7.61 -5.50 -13.24
C LYS A 60 -6.36 -6.06 -13.93
N ASN A 61 -6.01 -5.50 -15.09
CA ASN A 61 -4.92 -5.99 -15.92
C ASN A 61 -3.71 -5.06 -15.84
N ASN A 62 -2.52 -5.58 -16.09
CA ASN A 62 -1.31 -4.76 -16.18
C ASN A 62 -1.20 -4.08 -17.55
N LEU A 63 -0.68 -2.86 -17.56
CA LEU A 63 -0.21 -2.16 -18.75
C LEU A 63 1.07 -2.82 -19.25
N ALA A 64 1.22 -2.89 -20.56
CA ALA A 64 2.45 -3.28 -21.22
C ALA A 64 2.90 -2.16 -22.16
N VAL A 65 4.21 -1.93 -22.25
CA VAL A 65 4.77 -0.99 -23.23
C VAL A 65 5.65 -1.74 -24.22
N ARG A 66 5.32 -1.66 -25.51
CA ARG A 66 6.13 -2.24 -26.60
C ARG A 66 6.28 -1.21 -27.71
N ASN A 67 7.50 -0.96 -28.20
CA ASN A 67 7.74 -0.01 -29.30
C ASN A 67 7.05 1.36 -29.11
N HIS A 68 7.14 1.94 -27.90
CA HIS A 68 6.49 3.22 -27.54
C HIS A 68 4.95 3.21 -27.48
N LEU A 69 4.35 2.04 -27.60
CA LEU A 69 2.92 1.83 -27.50
C LEU A 69 2.56 1.25 -26.13
N VAL A 70 1.62 1.88 -25.45
CA VAL A 70 1.03 1.42 -24.19
C VAL A 70 -0.29 0.72 -24.50
N PHE A 71 -0.47 -0.51 -24.01
CA PHE A 71 -1.73 -1.23 -24.21
C PHE A 71 -2.14 -2.08 -23.01
N CYS A 72 -3.44 -2.39 -22.95
CA CYS A 72 -4.06 -3.23 -21.93
C CYS A 72 -5.10 -4.16 -22.56
N GLN A 73 -5.32 -5.32 -21.95
CA GLN A 73 -6.36 -6.28 -22.37
C GLN A 73 -7.79 -5.74 -22.22
N CYS A 74 -8.00 -4.61 -21.53
CA CYS A 74 -9.29 -3.93 -21.48
C CYS A 74 -9.60 -3.08 -22.73
N GLY A 75 -8.68 -3.02 -23.70
CA GLY A 75 -8.83 -2.19 -24.91
C GLY A 75 -8.15 -0.82 -24.83
N LEU A 76 -7.40 -0.52 -23.75
CA LEU A 76 -6.56 0.67 -23.73
C LEU A 76 -5.44 0.53 -24.75
N TYR A 77 -5.25 1.55 -25.58
CA TYR A 77 -4.22 1.61 -26.60
C TYR A 77 -3.80 3.07 -26.79
N ILE A 78 -2.55 3.41 -26.47
CA ILE A 78 -2.02 4.78 -26.51
C ILE A 78 -0.64 4.74 -27.13
N SER A 79 -0.40 5.58 -28.13
CA SER A 79 0.92 5.76 -28.75
C SER A 79 1.50 7.08 -28.28
N THR A 80 2.72 7.06 -27.74
CA THR A 80 3.42 8.30 -27.38
C THR A 80 4.90 8.14 -27.64
N GLN A 81 5.46 9.00 -28.47
CA GLN A 81 6.87 8.91 -28.85
C GLN A 81 7.80 8.94 -27.61
N GLY A 82 8.77 8.01 -27.56
CA GLY A 82 9.71 7.93 -26.46
C GLY A 82 9.09 7.42 -25.14
N MET A 83 7.88 6.87 -25.17
CA MET A 83 7.29 6.24 -23.99
C MET A 83 8.01 4.93 -23.66
N THR A 84 8.28 4.74 -22.37
CA THR A 84 8.88 3.54 -21.78
C THR A 84 8.09 3.14 -20.54
N GLU A 85 8.20 1.88 -20.09
CA GLU A 85 7.50 1.41 -18.88
C GLU A 85 7.84 2.27 -17.64
N ARG A 86 9.12 2.62 -17.47
CA ARG A 86 9.58 3.49 -16.38
C ARG A 86 9.00 4.89 -16.45
N LYS A 87 8.98 5.50 -17.65
CA LYS A 87 8.43 6.85 -17.83
C LYS A 87 6.93 6.87 -17.58
N LEU A 88 6.21 5.88 -18.10
CA LEU A 88 4.77 5.72 -17.87
C LEU A 88 4.46 5.57 -16.37
N ARG A 89 5.20 4.72 -15.67
CA ARG A 89 5.05 4.53 -14.23
C ARG A 89 5.27 5.82 -13.45
N SER A 90 6.41 6.47 -13.65
CA SER A 90 6.75 7.71 -12.95
C SER A 90 5.71 8.80 -13.19
N LEU A 91 5.18 8.92 -14.41
CA LEU A 91 4.10 9.86 -14.71
C LEU A 91 2.84 9.54 -13.91
N LEU A 92 2.35 8.30 -13.96
CA LEU A 92 1.16 7.88 -13.23
C LEU A 92 1.31 8.05 -11.72
N GLU A 93 2.42 7.60 -11.15
CA GLU A 93 2.72 7.74 -9.72
C GLU A 93 2.75 9.20 -9.29
N SER A 94 3.50 10.05 -10.01
CA SER A 94 3.62 11.47 -9.68
C SER A 94 2.27 12.18 -9.74
N THR A 95 1.49 11.96 -10.79
CA THR A 95 0.18 12.61 -10.99
C THR A 95 -0.86 12.15 -9.97
N VAL A 96 -0.93 10.86 -9.64
CA VAL A 96 -1.86 10.35 -8.62
C VAL A 96 -1.45 10.80 -7.23
N THR A 97 -0.14 10.81 -6.94
CA THR A 97 0.38 11.26 -5.64
C THR A 97 0.08 12.75 -5.43
N GLU A 98 0.32 13.59 -6.43
CA GLU A 98 0.00 15.02 -6.37
C GLU A 98 -1.49 15.26 -6.10
N HIS A 99 -2.38 14.49 -6.75
CA HIS A 99 -3.82 14.54 -6.50
C HIS A 99 -4.16 14.13 -5.06
N SER A 100 -3.59 13.04 -4.55
CA SER A 100 -3.88 12.53 -3.20
C SER A 100 -3.46 13.48 -2.07
N GLN A 101 -2.50 14.37 -2.32
CA GLN A 101 -2.10 15.38 -1.35
C GLN A 101 -3.18 16.46 -1.12
N ARG A 102 -4.11 16.61 -2.07
CA ARG A 102 -5.14 17.66 -2.05
C ARG A 102 -6.57 17.12 -2.02
N CYS A 103 -6.75 15.83 -2.32
CA CYS A 103 -8.05 15.21 -2.47
C CYS A 103 -8.06 13.77 -1.92
N PHE A 104 -9.11 13.41 -1.18
CA PHE A 104 -9.30 12.06 -0.65
C PHE A 104 -10.06 11.13 -1.62
N HIS A 105 -10.57 11.66 -2.74
CA HIS A 105 -11.24 10.86 -3.76
C HIS A 105 -10.24 10.16 -4.67
N SER A 106 -10.55 8.91 -5.03
CA SER A 106 -9.80 8.17 -6.03
C SER A 106 -10.04 8.79 -7.42
N PRO A 107 -8.98 9.14 -8.17
CA PRO A 107 -9.15 9.68 -9.50
C PRO A 107 -9.72 8.63 -10.47
N GLU A 108 -10.49 9.12 -11.43
CA GLU A 108 -11.00 8.35 -12.55
C GLU A 108 -10.11 8.53 -13.78
N PHE A 109 -9.96 7.45 -14.54
CA PHE A 109 -9.15 7.45 -15.74
C PHE A 109 -10.00 7.08 -16.94
N THR A 110 -9.94 7.91 -17.97
CA THR A 110 -10.69 7.73 -19.21
C THR A 110 -9.76 7.84 -20.41
N ILE A 111 -10.16 7.21 -21.51
CA ILE A 111 -9.44 7.30 -22.78
C ILE A 111 -10.19 8.29 -23.65
N THR A 112 -9.48 9.30 -24.13
CA THR A 112 -10.03 10.29 -25.06
C THR A 112 -9.37 10.12 -26.42
N SER A 113 -10.16 10.12 -27.50
CA SER A 113 -9.63 10.14 -28.87
C SER A 113 -9.35 11.57 -29.30
N GLY A 114 -8.09 11.89 -29.61
CA GLY A 114 -7.69 13.16 -30.20
C GLY A 114 -8.11 13.27 -31.68
N MET A 115 -7.90 14.46 -32.26
CA MET A 115 -8.23 14.76 -33.67
C MET A 115 -7.37 14.00 -34.69
N GLU A 116 -6.26 13.38 -34.27
CA GLU A 116 -5.28 12.70 -35.15
C GLU A 116 -5.09 11.20 -34.77
N GLU A 117 -6.16 10.48 -34.44
CA GLU A 117 -6.12 9.04 -34.04
C GLU A 117 -5.30 8.73 -32.77
N GLU A 118 -4.71 9.74 -32.15
CA GLU A 118 -3.97 9.64 -30.89
C GLU A 118 -4.94 9.55 -29.71
N ALA A 119 -5.04 8.35 -29.13
CA ALA A 119 -5.74 8.15 -27.87
C ALA A 119 -4.89 8.70 -26.71
N ASN A 120 -5.51 9.46 -25.82
CA ASN A 120 -4.88 10.04 -24.63
C ASN A 120 -5.49 9.43 -23.37
N LEU A 121 -4.68 9.30 -22.31
CA LEU A 121 -5.14 8.93 -20.98
C LEU A 121 -5.42 10.20 -20.18
N LEU A 122 -6.69 10.41 -19.83
CA LEU A 122 -7.11 11.55 -19.03
C LEU A 122 -7.38 11.11 -17.60
N MET A 123 -6.87 11.87 -16.62
CA MET A 123 -7.21 11.75 -15.21
C MET A 123 -8.22 12.83 -14.83
N SER A 124 -9.32 12.45 -14.19
CA SER A 124 -10.35 13.35 -13.67
C SER A 124 -10.67 13.03 -12.22
N CYS A 125 -10.95 14.06 -11.41
CA CYS A 125 -11.49 13.84 -10.08
C CYS A 125 -13.02 13.74 -10.16
N PRO A 126 -13.65 12.68 -9.64
CA PRO A 126 -15.10 12.69 -9.43
C PRO A 126 -15.44 13.78 -8.39
N VAL A 127 -16.45 14.60 -8.70
CA VAL A 127 -16.91 15.72 -7.87
C VAL A 127 -17.93 15.23 -6.85
#